data_AF-A0A6A7LJC9-F1
#
_entry.id   AF-A0A6A7LJC9-F1
#
_cell.length_a   1.000
_cell.length_b   1.000
_cell.length_c   1.000
_cell.angle_alpha   90.00
_cell.angle_beta   90.00
_cell.angle_gamma   90.00
#
_symmetry.space_group_name_H-M   'P 1'
#
loop_
_entity.id
_entity.type
_entity.pdbx_description
1 polymer ?
#
loop_
_entity_poly.entity_id
_entity_poly.type
_entity_poly.pdbx_seq_one_letter_code
_entity_poly.pdbx_strand_id
1 'polypeptide(L)'
;MSNIDFNEMQRVRKQFEDLQSLFQKYLLNVDPDLIYDLLTRLRENPSITPTYTLEVYTKKEVDSANMIDFIYKITGAMATVYDNGTHYVTNQKLSLDMLKNISDLKGIIEITGAPTTLGCWLSDSVKRGGI
;
A
#
# COMPACT_ATOMS: atom_id res chain seq x y z
N MET A 1 32.07 11.49 24.69
CA MET A 1 31.29 10.53 23.89
C MET A 1 30.02 10.27 24.68
N SER A 2 28.88 10.78 24.21
CA SER A 2 27.59 10.57 24.88
C SER A 2 27.30 9.07 24.86
N ASN A 3 27.13 8.48 26.05
CA ASN A 3 26.42 7.22 26.21
C ASN A 3 25.07 7.44 25.53
N ILE A 4 24.88 6.92 24.32
CA ILE A 4 23.53 6.82 23.76
C ILE A 4 22.81 5.95 24.79
N ASP A 5 21.92 6.56 25.57
CA ASP A 5 21.28 5.88 26.68
C ASP A 5 20.56 4.68 26.09
N PHE A 6 20.96 3.47 26.50
CA PHE A 6 20.37 2.22 26.02
C PHE A 6 18.83 2.28 26.10
N ASN A 7 18.31 3.03 27.07
CA ASN A 7 16.89 3.33 27.24
C ASN A 7 16.27 4.12 26.05
N GLU A 8 16.97 5.12 25.48
CA GLU A 8 16.48 5.90 24.34
C GLU A 8 16.32 5.04 23.08
N MET A 9 17.30 4.19 22.76
CA MET A 9 17.22 3.32 21.59
C MET A 9 16.16 2.22 21.76
N GLN A 10 15.98 1.69 22.97
CA GLN A 10 14.87 0.78 23.27
C GLN A 10 13.50 1.46 23.12
N ARG A 11 13.38 2.75 23.49
CA ARG A 11 12.15 3.53 23.26
C ARG A 11 11.84 3.70 21.77
N VAL A 12 12.85 4.01 20.95
CA VAL A 12 12.69 4.10 19.48
C VAL A 12 12.19 2.77 18.91
N ARG A 13 12.82 1.66 19.30
CA ARG A 13 12.41 0.31 18.88
C ARG A 13 10.96 0.01 19.27
N LYS A 14 10.58 0.29 20.52
CA LYS A 14 9.22 0.06 21.00
C LYS A 14 8.18 0.88 20.22
N GLN A 15 8.46 2.16 19.95
CA GLN A 15 7.56 3.00 19.17
C GLN A 15 7.38 2.48 17.73
N PHE A 16 8.44 1.92 17.14
CA PHE A 16 8.36 1.29 15.84
C PHE A 16 7.51 0.00 15.86
N GLU A 17 7.68 -0.86 16.87
CA GLU A 17 6.85 -2.06 17.07
C GLU A 17 5.37 -1.69 17.30
N ASP A 18 5.09 -0.64 18.08
CA ASP A 18 3.74 -0.11 18.30
C ASP A 18 3.11 0.39 16.98
N LEU A 19 3.89 1.10 16.15
CA LEU A 19 3.44 1.56 14.83
C LEU A 19 3.12 0.40 13.88
N GLN A 20 4.01 -0.60 13.81
CA GLN A 20 3.77 -1.80 13.00
C GLN A 20 2.51 -2.55 13.45
N SER A 21 2.28 -2.62 14.76
CA SER A 21 1.07 -3.22 15.33
C SER A 21 -0.20 -2.48 14.91
N LEU A 22 -0.15 -1.15 14.74
CA LEU A 22 -1.27 -0.38 14.21
C LEU A 22 -1.53 -0.70 12.74
N PHE A 23 -0.49 -0.85 11.92
CA PHE A 23 -0.64 -1.26 10.52
C PHE A 23 -1.33 -2.62 10.43
N GLN A 24 -0.83 -3.61 11.18
CA GLN A 24 -1.44 -4.94 11.24
C GLN A 24 -2.84 -4.95 11.85
N LYS A 25 -3.24 -3.94 12.63
CA LYS A 25 -4.59 -3.87 13.19
C LYS A 25 -5.59 -3.28 12.21
N TYR A 26 -5.19 -2.25 11.48
CA TYR A 26 -6.11 -1.45 10.66
C TYR A 26 -6.01 -1.72 9.16
N LEU A 27 -4.89 -2.29 8.69
CA LEU A 27 -4.53 -2.48 7.28
C LEU A 27 -3.86 -3.85 7.09
N LEU A 28 -4.51 -4.92 7.56
CA LEU A 28 -3.98 -6.30 7.62
C LEU A 28 -3.42 -6.84 6.29
N ASN A 29 -4.04 -6.44 5.19
CA ASN A 29 -3.74 -6.89 3.83
C ASN A 29 -2.99 -5.84 3.02
N VAL A 30 -2.44 -4.81 3.65
CA VAL A 30 -1.63 -3.79 2.96
C VAL A 30 -0.17 -4.01 3.31
N ASP A 31 0.68 -3.95 2.29
CA ASP A 31 2.13 -3.99 2.44
C ASP A 31 2.59 -2.88 3.42
N PRO A 32 3.23 -3.22 4.55
CA PRO A 32 3.74 -2.23 5.51
C PRO A 32 4.69 -1.21 4.88
N ASP A 33 5.46 -1.59 3.87
CA ASP A 33 6.41 -0.69 3.19
C ASP A 33 5.67 0.38 2.39
N LEU A 34 4.53 0.03 1.78
CA LEU A 34 3.64 0.99 1.11
C LEU A 34 3.09 2.02 2.10
N ILE A 35 2.62 1.57 3.28
CA ILE A 35 2.09 2.47 4.32
C ILE A 35 3.20 3.40 4.81
N TYR A 36 4.39 2.86 5.05
CA TYR A 36 5.54 3.62 5.54
C TYR A 36 6.01 4.68 4.54
N ASP A 37 6.13 4.33 3.26
CA ASP A 37 6.50 5.28 2.20
C ASP A 37 5.44 6.39 2.04
N LEU A 38 4.16 6.04 2.05
CA LEU A 38 3.06 7.01 1.99
C LEU A 38 3.12 8.00 3.16
N LEU A 39 3.25 7.50 4.39
CA LEU A 39 3.35 8.34 5.59
C LEU A 39 4.58 9.25 5.56
N THR A 40 5.72 8.73 5.09
CA THR A 40 6.96 9.50 4.96
C THR A 40 6.78 10.68 4.02
N ARG A 41 6.15 10.47 2.87
CA ARG A 41 5.89 11.54 1.88
C ARG A 41 4.88 12.56 2.35
N LEU A 42 3.81 12.11 3.01
CA LEU A 42 2.83 13.02 3.61
C LEU A 42 3.46 13.87 4.71
N ARG A 43 4.43 13.33 5.46
CA ARG A 43 5.21 14.11 6.44
C ARG A 43 6.13 15.12 5.76
N GLU A 44 6.83 14.73 4.70
CA GLU A 44 7.78 15.59 3.98
C GLU A 44 7.09 16.70 3.21
N ASN A 45 5.93 16.41 2.62
CA ASN A 45 5.13 17.39 1.90
C ASN A 45 3.63 17.16 2.17
N PRO A 46 3.08 17.72 3.26
CA PRO A 46 1.67 17.54 3.63
C PRO A 46 0.67 18.15 2.64
N SER A 47 1.14 19.04 1.75
CA SER A 47 0.30 19.74 0.79
C SER A 47 0.02 18.94 -0.49
N ILE A 48 0.72 17.82 -0.69
CA ILE A 48 0.55 16.97 -1.88
C ILE A 48 -0.08 15.63 -1.51
N THR A 49 -0.92 15.14 -2.40
CA THR A 49 -1.32 13.73 -2.40
C THR A 49 -0.43 12.98 -3.39
N PRO A 50 0.49 12.13 -2.93
CA PRO A 50 1.42 11.42 -3.81
C PRO A 50 0.68 10.45 -4.74
N THR A 51 1.25 10.24 -5.93
CA THR A 51 0.70 9.30 -6.92
C THR A 51 1.41 7.96 -6.83
N TYR A 52 0.63 6.88 -6.85
CA TYR A 52 1.08 5.50 -6.74
C TYR A 52 0.50 4.65 -7.85
N THR A 53 1.29 3.66 -8.25
CA THR A 53 0.84 2.47 -8.94
C THR A 53 0.47 1.47 -7.87
N LEU A 54 -0.83 1.22 -7.70
CA LEU A 54 -1.37 0.30 -6.72
C LEU A 54 -1.69 -1.02 -7.38
N GLU A 55 -1.29 -2.12 -6.73
CA GLU A 55 -1.61 -3.49 -7.12
C GLU A 55 -2.50 -4.09 -6.04
N VAL A 56 -3.66 -4.58 -6.43
CA VAL A 56 -4.65 -5.20 -5.53
C VAL A 56 -4.87 -6.63 -5.98
N TYR A 57 -4.70 -7.56 -5.04
CA TYR A 57 -4.86 -8.99 -5.26
C TYR A 57 -6.10 -9.51 -4.53
N THR A 58 -6.91 -10.31 -5.21
CA THR A 58 -8.17 -10.84 -4.68
C THR A 58 -8.25 -12.35 -4.76
N LYS A 59 -9.14 -12.94 -3.96
CA LYS A 59 -9.54 -14.34 -4.13
C LYS A 59 -10.23 -14.53 -5.49
N LYS A 60 -10.08 -15.72 -6.08
CA LYS A 60 -10.72 -16.12 -7.36
C LYS A 60 -12.25 -16.06 -7.34
N GLU A 61 -12.85 -16.12 -6.16
CA GLU A 61 -14.30 -16.10 -5.97
C GLU A 61 -14.89 -14.68 -6.01
N VAL A 62 -14.03 -13.64 -6.01
CA VAL A 62 -14.48 -12.25 -6.12
C VAL A 62 -14.90 -11.96 -7.56
N ASP A 63 -16.11 -11.42 -7.72
CA ASP A 63 -16.58 -11.00 -9.03
C ASP A 63 -15.78 -9.82 -9.56
N SER A 64 -15.12 -10.02 -10.70
CA SER A 64 -14.17 -9.05 -11.24
C SER A 64 -14.85 -7.77 -11.73
N ALA A 65 -16.04 -7.86 -12.33
CA ALA A 65 -16.76 -6.69 -12.81
C ALA A 65 -17.16 -5.77 -11.65
N ASN A 66 -17.70 -6.35 -10.57
CA ASN A 66 -18.00 -5.62 -9.34
C ASN A 66 -16.73 -5.02 -8.72
N MET A 67 -15.62 -5.76 -8.69
CA MET A 67 -14.36 -5.25 -8.12
C MET A 67 -13.82 -4.06 -8.90
N ILE A 68 -13.84 -4.10 -10.25
CA ILE A 68 -13.42 -2.97 -11.09
C ILE A 68 -14.28 -1.74 -10.78
N ASP A 69 -15.59 -1.90 -10.65
CA ASP A 69 -16.50 -0.80 -10.33
C ASP A 69 -16.25 -0.25 -8.92
N PHE A 70 -15.97 -1.10 -7.92
CA PHE A 70 -15.59 -0.65 -6.58
C PHE A 70 -14.26 0.11 -6.58
N ILE A 71 -13.24 -0.42 -7.24
CA ILE A 71 -11.94 0.25 -7.37
C ILE A 71 -12.14 1.60 -8.06
N TYR A 72 -12.91 1.67 -9.14
CA TYR A 72 -13.19 2.93 -9.83
C TYR A 72 -13.95 3.93 -8.93
N LYS A 73 -14.95 3.48 -8.16
CA LYS A 73 -15.69 4.34 -7.23
C LYS A 73 -14.82 4.90 -6.11
N ILE A 74 -13.88 4.11 -5.59
CA ILE A 74 -12.97 4.54 -4.53
C ILE A 74 -11.87 5.44 -5.10
N THR A 75 -11.38 5.15 -6.31
CA THR A 75 -10.14 5.72 -6.84
C THR A 75 -10.30 6.75 -7.94
N GLY A 76 -11.43 6.74 -8.64
CA GLY A 76 -11.61 7.47 -9.89
C GLY A 76 -10.74 6.96 -11.04
N ALA A 77 -9.97 5.89 -10.85
CA ALA A 77 -9.06 5.33 -11.84
C ALA A 77 -9.58 3.98 -12.35
N MET A 78 -9.49 3.76 -13.67
CA MET A 78 -9.82 2.45 -14.24
C MET A 78 -8.67 1.47 -13.98
N ALA A 79 -9.00 0.32 -13.41
CA ALA A 79 -8.03 -0.75 -13.18
C ALA A 79 -7.71 -1.50 -14.47
N THR A 80 -6.43 -1.81 -14.66
CA THR A 80 -6.01 -2.85 -15.60
C THR A 80 -6.05 -4.19 -14.87
N VAL A 81 -6.61 -5.21 -15.51
CA VAL A 81 -6.90 -6.49 -14.86
C VAL A 81 -6.02 -7.60 -15.43
N TYR A 82 -5.39 -8.35 -14.53
CA TYR A 82 -4.49 -9.47 -14.81
C TYR A 82 -4.94 -10.73 -14.05
N ASP A 83 -4.21 -11.83 -14.22
CA ASP A 83 -4.38 -13.10 -13.49
C ASP A 83 -5.83 -13.59 -13.45
N ASN A 84 -6.48 -13.61 -14.62
CA ASN A 84 -7.87 -14.01 -14.80
C ASN A 84 -8.87 -13.31 -13.87
N GLY A 85 -8.66 -12.00 -13.61
CA GLY A 85 -9.57 -11.23 -12.77
C GLY A 85 -9.25 -11.28 -11.27
N THR A 86 -7.99 -11.54 -10.91
CA THR A 86 -7.57 -11.55 -9.49
C THR A 86 -6.50 -10.54 -9.15
N HIS A 87 -5.96 -9.83 -10.14
CA HIS A 87 -4.93 -8.83 -9.93
C HIS A 87 -5.34 -7.54 -10.67
N TYR A 88 -5.41 -6.45 -9.93
CA TYR A 88 -5.90 -5.15 -10.41
C TYR A 88 -4.81 -4.10 -10.21
N VAL A 89 -4.43 -3.41 -11.28
CA VAL A 89 -3.40 -2.37 -11.25
C VAL A 89 -4.01 -1.01 -11.60
N THR A 90 -3.79 -0.01 -10.75
CA THR A 90 -4.24 1.38 -10.98
C THR A 90 -3.12 2.38 -10.76
N ASN A 91 -3.17 3.51 -11.48
CA ASN A 91 -2.34 4.67 -11.22
C ASN A 91 -3.20 5.80 -10.66
N GLN A 92 -2.95 6.22 -9.43
CA GLN A 92 -3.84 7.15 -8.72
C GLN A 92 -3.13 7.93 -7.64
N LYS A 93 -3.75 9.05 -7.24
CA LYS A 93 -3.41 9.72 -5.97
C LYS A 93 -3.83 8.81 -4.81
N LEU A 94 -2.94 8.61 -3.85
CA LEU A 94 -3.15 7.69 -2.73
C LEU A 94 -3.30 8.44 -1.41
N SER A 95 -4.33 8.11 -0.65
CA SER A 95 -4.53 8.52 0.74
C SER A 95 -4.65 7.30 1.65
N LEU A 96 -4.46 7.49 2.96
CA LEU A 96 -4.67 6.41 3.94
C LEU A 96 -6.13 5.96 3.99
N ASP A 97 -7.09 6.89 3.86
CA ASP A 97 -8.52 6.55 3.82
C ASP A 97 -8.84 5.68 2.60
N MET A 98 -8.23 5.96 1.45
CA MET A 98 -8.37 5.13 0.27
C MET A 98 -7.81 3.73 0.51
N LEU A 99 -6.59 3.61 1.07
CA LEU A 99 -6.01 2.30 1.41
C LEU A 99 -6.93 1.53 2.35
N LYS A 100 -7.50 2.19 3.36
CA LYS A 100 -8.45 1.57 4.29
C LYS A 100 -9.72 1.10 3.59
N ASN A 101 -10.30 1.94 2.74
CA ASN A 101 -11.53 1.61 2.01
C ASN A 101 -11.34 0.40 1.08
N ILE A 102 -10.18 0.28 0.43
CA ILE A 102 -9.86 -0.90 -0.40
C ILE A 102 -9.58 -2.11 0.50
N SER A 103 -8.77 -1.93 1.55
CA SER A 103 -8.39 -2.96 2.54
C SER A 103 -9.61 -3.65 3.16
N ASP A 104 -10.68 -2.90 3.42
CA ASP A 104 -11.92 -3.38 4.02
C ASP A 104 -12.82 -4.17 3.06
N LEU A 105 -12.53 -4.16 1.76
CA LEU A 105 -13.31 -4.94 0.81
C LEU A 105 -13.14 -6.43 1.07
N LYS A 106 -14.26 -7.16 0.99
CA LYS A 106 -14.26 -8.61 1.19
C LYS A 106 -13.51 -9.29 0.05
N GLY A 107 -12.58 -10.17 0.42
CA GLY A 107 -11.86 -11.02 -0.55
C GLY A 107 -10.57 -10.43 -1.09
N ILE A 108 -10.14 -9.27 -0.59
CA ILE A 108 -8.79 -8.75 -0.78
C ILE A 108 -7.80 -9.67 -0.04
N ILE A 109 -6.75 -10.07 -0.73
CA ILE A 109 -5.64 -10.85 -0.19
C ILE A 109 -4.50 -9.91 0.18
N GLU A 110 -4.14 -9.03 -0.74
CA GLU A 110 -2.96 -8.18 -0.61
C GLU A 110 -3.13 -6.89 -1.41
N ILE A 111 -2.58 -5.80 -0.89
CA ILE A 111 -2.48 -4.49 -1.52
C ILE A 111 -1.02 -4.08 -1.43
N THR A 112 -0.36 -3.96 -2.58
CA THR A 112 1.00 -3.44 -2.67
C THR A 112 1.02 -2.23 -3.58
N GLY A 113 2.11 -1.49 -3.60
CA GLY A 113 2.20 -0.37 -4.50
C GLY A 113 3.57 0.26 -4.50
N ALA A 114 3.83 1.00 -5.57
CA ALA A 114 5.06 1.74 -5.73
C ALA A 114 4.75 3.18 -6.15
N PRO A 115 5.63 4.13 -5.79
CA PRO A 115 5.57 5.48 -6.30
C PRO A 115 5.47 5.53 -7.82
N THR A 116 4.52 6.29 -8.36
CA THR A 116 4.47 6.55 -9.81
C THR A 116 5.49 7.64 -10.15
N THR A 117 6.76 7.29 -10.14
CA THR A 117 7.83 8.05 -10.79
C THR A 117 8.22 7.35 -12.08
N LEU A 118 8.64 8.11 -13.10
CA LEU A 118 8.95 7.65 -14.47
C LEU A 118 10.08 6.58 -14.59
N GLY A 119 10.47 5.90 -13.52
CA GLY A 119 11.49 4.83 -13.53
C GLY A 119 11.38 3.77 -12.42
N CYS A 120 10.56 3.95 -11.38
CA CYS A 120 10.48 2.98 -10.25
C CYS A 120 9.65 1.72 -10.57
N TRP A 121 8.64 1.82 -11.45
CA TRP A 121 7.83 0.65 -11.82
C TRP A 121 8.65 -0.47 -12.47
N LEU A 122 9.69 -0.14 -13.26
CA LEU A 122 10.52 -1.15 -13.93
C LEU A 122 11.48 -1.88 -12.98
N SER A 123 11.92 -1.28 -11.87
CA SER A 123 12.91 -1.91 -10.98
C SER A 123 12.31 -2.91 -10.01
N ASP A 124 11.07 -2.70 -9.58
CA ASP A 124 10.49 -3.46 -8.47
C ASP A 124 9.65 -4.66 -8.95
N SER A 125 9.06 -4.59 -10.14
CA SER A 125 8.40 -5.76 -10.77
C SER A 125 9.42 -6.84 -11.18
N VAL A 126 10.62 -6.45 -11.60
CA VAL A 126 11.70 -7.38 -11.97
C VAL A 126 12.27 -8.12 -10.76
N LYS A 127 12.25 -7.51 -9.56
CA LYS A 127 12.71 -8.17 -8.33
C LYS A 127 11.73 -9.21 -7.80
N ARG A 128 10.43 -9.08 -8.10
CA ARG A 128 9.37 -9.94 -7.54
C ARG A 128 8.89 -11.05 -8.48
N GLY A 129 9.12 -10.93 -9.79
CA GLY A 129 8.81 -11.99 -10.78
C GLY A 129 9.88 -13.09 -10.92
N GLY A 130 10.82 -13.17 -9.98
CA GLY A 130 11.94 -14.13 -10.00
C GLY A 130 11.75 -15.31 -9.06
N ILE A 131 10.68 -16.10 -9.20
CA ILE A 131 10.60 -17.54 -8.88
C ILE A 131 9.52 -18.19 -9.74
#